data_AF-A0A3M7MM36-F1
#
_entry.id   AF-A0A3M7MM36-F1
#
_cell.length_a   1.000
_cell.length_b   1.000
_cell.length_c   1.000
_cell.angle_alpha   90.00
_cell.angle_beta   90.00
_cell.angle_gamma   90.00
#
_symmetry.space_group_name_H-M   'P 1'
#
loop_
_entity.id
_entity.type
_entity.pdbx_description
1 polymer ?
#
loop_
_entity_poly.entity_id
_entity_poly.type
_entity_poly.pdbx_seq_one_letter_code
_entity_poly.pdbx_strand_id
1 'polypeptide(L)'
;MSDPEIATKAPESDADEGGLGEHCTSDRPLLSSDTEAAGTIGKLGDIDTYITKPASYPSVPAPLLLLLTGGTGIHSPNNQRQADKYASAGFVVIMPDQFAKEDTPTAPSLLESIKLKAVEAAKSFLIDMWLARQTPEKVLPRLRKVLEAAREEYADCLARSGGAIYAAGYCFGAKADVKGIKAPVSIVAVENDPLFPDEILEIGRKHLAASAISHEVKVYPGVPHGFAVLGDYADPHIQEQQEKAFEQMLGWLKSH
;
A
#
# COMPACT_ATOMS: atom_id res chain seq x y z
N MET A 1 20.39 -51.85 22.75
CA MET A 1 20.15 -50.67 23.59
C MET A 1 20.56 -49.50 22.72
N SER A 2 19.59 -48.98 21.97
CA SER A 2 19.82 -48.02 20.88
C SER A 2 19.07 -46.74 21.26
N ASP A 3 19.78 -45.62 21.29
CA ASP A 3 19.25 -44.29 21.63
C ASP A 3 18.12 -43.86 20.69
N PRO A 4 17.09 -43.13 21.19
CA PRO A 4 16.07 -42.55 20.33
C PRO A 4 16.53 -41.18 19.79
N GLU A 5 16.47 -41.04 18.47
CA GLU A 5 16.74 -39.80 17.73
C GLU A 5 15.79 -38.67 18.16
N ILE A 6 16.37 -37.51 18.48
CA ILE A 6 15.67 -36.25 18.70
C ILE A 6 15.30 -35.69 17.33
N ALA A 7 14.05 -35.87 16.92
CA ALA A 7 13.48 -35.21 15.75
C ALA A 7 13.22 -33.73 16.08
N THR A 8 14.09 -32.85 15.58
CA THR A 8 13.86 -31.40 15.57
C THR A 8 12.71 -31.08 14.62
N LYS A 9 11.57 -30.63 15.16
CA LYS A 9 10.50 -30.03 14.35
C LYS A 9 11.03 -28.76 13.67
N ALA A 10 10.91 -28.70 12.36
CA ALA A 10 11.08 -27.47 11.59
C ALA A 10 9.99 -26.45 12.02
N PRO A 11 10.27 -25.14 12.02
CA PRO A 11 9.24 -24.13 12.25
C PRO A 11 8.21 -24.21 11.13
N GLU A 12 6.94 -24.29 11.50
CA GLU A 12 5.81 -24.23 10.59
C GLU A 12 5.87 -22.89 9.86
N SER A 13 6.08 -22.93 8.55
CA SER A 13 5.97 -21.76 7.69
C SER A 13 4.48 -21.44 7.56
N ASP A 14 4.04 -20.30 8.09
CA ASP A 14 2.72 -19.72 7.86
C ASP A 14 2.58 -19.23 6.40
N ALA A 15 2.74 -20.15 5.45
CA ALA A 15 2.34 -19.95 4.07
C ALA A 15 0.83 -20.18 4.01
N ASP A 16 0.08 -19.11 4.25
CA ASP A 16 -1.38 -19.08 4.18
C ASP A 16 -1.84 -19.36 2.74
N GLU A 17 -2.49 -20.52 2.53
CA GLU A 17 -3.04 -20.93 1.24
C GLU A 17 -4.37 -20.20 0.95
N GLY A 18 -4.32 -19.21 0.05
CA GLY A 18 -5.46 -18.88 -0.82
C GLY A 18 -6.56 -17.94 -0.29
N GLY A 19 -6.38 -17.28 0.86
CA GLY A 19 -7.26 -16.22 1.36
C GLY A 19 -6.72 -14.80 1.16
N LEU A 20 -7.58 -13.77 1.29
CA LEU A 20 -7.11 -12.40 1.53
C LEU A 20 -6.37 -12.40 2.88
N GLY A 21 -5.05 -12.55 2.84
CA GLY A 21 -4.22 -12.64 4.03
C GLY A 21 -4.39 -11.44 4.95
N GLU A 22 -4.23 -11.65 6.26
CA GLU A 22 -4.48 -10.64 7.30
C GLU A 22 -3.70 -9.33 7.08
N HIS A 23 -2.58 -9.43 6.38
CA HIS A 23 -1.69 -8.33 6.01
C HIS A 23 -2.30 -7.28 5.07
N CYS A 24 -3.47 -7.54 4.46
CA CYS A 24 -4.16 -6.61 3.57
C CYS A 24 -5.32 -5.84 4.26
N THR A 25 -5.92 -6.44 5.30
CA THR A 25 -7.21 -6.00 5.86
C THR A 25 -7.13 -5.61 7.32
N SER A 26 -5.94 -5.65 7.90
CA SER A 26 -5.71 -5.33 9.30
C SER A 26 -4.35 -4.67 9.44
N ASP A 27 -4.27 -3.69 10.35
CA ASP A 27 -3.00 -3.06 10.68
C ASP A 27 -2.08 -4.06 11.37
N ARG A 28 -0.81 -4.03 10.95
CA ARG A 28 0.24 -4.79 11.61
C ARG A 28 0.67 -4.06 12.88
N PRO A 29 1.19 -4.78 13.88
CA PRO A 29 1.92 -4.16 14.97
C PRO A 29 2.95 -3.17 14.41
N LEU A 30 3.07 -2.04 15.10
CA LEU A 30 4.04 -1.01 14.76
C LEU A 30 5.41 -1.40 15.31
N LEU A 31 6.49 -1.00 14.65
CA LEU A 31 7.83 -1.26 15.18
C LEU A 31 8.01 -0.50 16.49
N SER A 32 8.70 -1.08 17.46
CA SER A 32 8.94 -0.45 18.77
C SER A 32 9.70 0.88 18.70
N SER A 33 10.39 1.12 17.58
CA SER A 33 11.13 2.36 17.29
C SER A 33 10.27 3.45 16.65
N ASP A 34 9.03 3.15 16.28
CA ASP A 34 8.24 4.08 15.50
C ASP A 34 7.67 5.22 16.34
N THR A 35 7.72 6.43 15.78
CA THR A 35 7.13 7.64 16.35
C THR A 35 5.65 7.77 15.99
N GLU A 36 4.90 8.55 16.77
CA GLU A 36 3.54 8.98 16.39
C GLU A 36 3.52 9.59 14.98
N ALA A 37 2.38 9.44 14.29
CA ALA A 37 2.18 9.96 12.96
C ALA A 37 2.34 11.49 12.95
N ALA A 38 3.12 12.02 12.00
CA ALA A 38 3.55 13.43 11.98
C ALA A 38 2.60 14.35 11.21
N GLY A 39 1.92 13.81 10.19
CA GLY A 39 0.89 14.51 9.44
C GLY A 39 -0.44 14.66 10.17
N THR A 40 -1.41 15.25 9.47
CA THR A 40 -2.75 15.51 10.00
C THR A 40 -3.82 15.12 8.99
N ILE A 41 -5.00 14.74 9.47
CA ILE A 41 -6.18 14.54 8.60
C ILE A 41 -6.84 15.90 8.40
N GLY A 42 -6.75 16.41 7.17
CA GLY A 42 -7.45 17.60 6.67
C GLY A 42 -8.48 17.24 5.61
N LYS A 43 -8.91 18.23 4.83
CA LYS A 43 -9.82 18.03 3.69
C LYS A 43 -9.23 18.61 2.42
N LEU A 44 -9.36 17.88 1.32
CA LEU A 44 -9.11 18.36 -0.05
C LEU A 44 -10.33 18.06 -0.90
N GLY A 45 -10.94 19.11 -1.45
CA GLY A 45 -12.10 18.98 -2.32
C GLY A 45 -13.26 18.21 -1.68
N ASP A 46 -13.55 18.48 -0.40
CA ASP A 46 -14.52 17.81 0.50
C ASP A 46 -14.15 16.42 1.05
N ILE A 47 -13.09 15.80 0.55
CA ILE A 47 -12.63 14.46 0.93
C ILE A 47 -11.61 14.52 2.08
N ASP A 48 -11.81 13.69 3.10
CA ASP A 48 -10.83 13.55 4.20
C ASP A 48 -9.51 13.04 3.62
N THR A 49 -8.42 13.72 3.94
CA THR A 49 -7.10 13.44 3.37
C THR A 49 -6.06 13.58 4.46
N TYR A 50 -5.26 12.54 4.65
CA TYR A 50 -4.07 12.63 5.49
C TYR A 50 -2.98 13.39 4.72
N ILE A 51 -2.44 14.43 5.34
CA ILE A 51 -1.49 15.35 4.72
C ILE A 51 -0.25 15.39 5.61
N THR A 52 0.91 15.09 5.02
CA THR A 52 2.20 15.16 5.69
C THR A 52 3.22 15.84 4.79
N LYS A 53 4.16 16.57 5.39
CA LYS A 53 5.04 17.52 4.71
C LYS A 53 6.48 17.35 5.21
N PRO A 54 7.50 17.57 4.36
CA PRO A 54 8.87 17.60 4.83
C PRO A 54 9.05 18.77 5.80
N ALA A 55 9.87 18.61 6.83
CA ALA A 55 10.14 19.69 7.79
C ALA A 55 10.73 20.95 7.14
N SER A 56 11.37 20.81 5.97
CA SER A 56 11.93 21.92 5.19
C SER A 56 10.91 22.68 4.34
N TYR A 57 9.68 22.18 4.21
CA TYR A 57 8.64 22.82 3.41
C TYR A 57 7.91 23.92 4.22
N PRO A 58 7.55 25.08 3.63
CA PRO A 58 7.69 25.44 2.22
C PRO A 58 9.02 26.12 1.84
N SER A 59 9.98 26.23 2.76
CA SER A 59 11.27 26.91 2.49
C SER A 59 12.10 26.23 1.41
N VAL A 60 12.03 24.91 1.32
CA VAL A 60 12.59 24.11 0.22
C VAL A 60 11.43 23.54 -0.61
N PRO A 61 11.35 23.86 -1.92
CA PRO A 61 10.30 23.31 -2.79
C PRO A 61 10.35 21.79 -2.84
N ALA A 62 9.18 21.16 -2.71
CA ALA A 62 9.02 19.72 -2.69
C ALA A 62 8.01 19.29 -3.77
N PRO A 63 8.22 18.16 -4.46
CA PRO A 63 7.19 17.57 -5.32
C PRO A 63 6.00 17.06 -4.51
N LEU A 64 4.82 17.03 -5.15
CA LEU A 64 3.60 16.48 -4.57
C LEU A 64 3.47 14.98 -4.91
N LEU A 65 3.22 14.16 -3.88
CA LEU A 65 2.96 12.73 -3.98
C LEU A 65 1.53 12.42 -3.53
N LEU A 66 0.75 11.80 -4.41
CA LEU A 66 -0.49 11.12 -4.07
C LEU A 66 -0.16 9.70 -3.58
N LEU A 67 -0.55 9.39 -2.35
CA LEU A 67 -0.43 8.04 -1.80
C LEU A 67 -1.82 7.37 -1.71
N LEU A 68 -1.98 6.21 -2.35
CA LEU A 68 -3.22 5.43 -2.31
C LEU A 68 -3.05 4.21 -1.39
N THR A 69 -3.95 4.07 -0.41
CA THR A 69 -3.86 3.04 0.62
C THR A 69 -4.29 1.65 0.14
N GLY A 70 -3.94 0.61 0.92
CA GLY A 70 -4.64 -0.67 0.91
C GLY A 70 -6.01 -0.58 1.61
N GLY A 71 -6.62 -1.73 1.91
CA GLY A 71 -7.98 -1.80 2.48
C GLY A 71 -8.16 -1.18 3.87
N THR A 72 -7.07 -0.99 4.62
CA THR A 72 -7.08 -0.39 5.97
C THR A 72 -7.30 1.12 5.98
N GLY A 73 -7.24 1.80 4.83
CA GLY A 73 -7.63 3.20 4.71
C GLY A 73 -6.71 4.21 5.40
N ILE A 74 -7.16 5.46 5.50
CA ILE A 74 -6.32 6.58 5.97
C ILE A 74 -6.17 6.66 7.49
N HIS A 75 -7.02 5.95 8.24
CA HIS A 75 -6.96 5.91 9.70
C HIS A 75 -5.95 4.88 10.22
N SER A 76 -5.44 4.02 9.34
CA SER A 76 -4.35 3.08 9.62
C SER A 76 -3.07 3.83 10.04
N PRO A 77 -2.55 3.57 11.25
CA PRO A 77 -1.25 4.11 11.67
C PRO A 77 -0.11 3.70 10.74
N ASN A 78 -0.17 2.48 10.19
CA ASN A 78 0.81 1.95 9.24
C ASN A 78 0.82 2.79 7.95
N ASN A 79 -0.35 3.10 7.38
CA ASN A 79 -0.45 3.93 6.18
C ASN A 79 -0.02 5.38 6.45
N GLN A 80 -0.38 5.96 7.59
CA GLN A 80 0.03 7.32 7.97
C GLN A 80 1.56 7.43 8.10
N ARG A 81 2.19 6.48 8.80
CA ARG A 81 3.66 6.45 8.93
C ARG A 81 4.36 6.13 7.61
N GLN A 82 3.74 5.32 6.76
CA GLN A 82 4.22 5.10 5.41
C GLN A 82 4.23 6.40 4.59
N ALA A 83 3.21 7.26 4.76
CA ALA A 83 3.18 8.59 4.17
C ALA A 83 4.30 9.49 4.76
N ASP A 84 4.48 9.44 6.08
CA ASP A 84 5.53 10.22 6.76
C ASP A 84 6.95 9.84 6.32
N LYS A 85 7.20 8.57 5.98
CA LYS A 85 8.47 8.13 5.38
C LYS A 85 8.74 8.82 4.04
N TYR A 86 7.71 8.97 3.20
CA TYR A 86 7.84 9.72 1.94
C TYR A 86 8.03 11.22 2.19
N ALA A 87 7.33 11.80 3.18
CA ALA A 87 7.51 13.20 3.53
C ALA A 87 8.92 13.50 4.05
N SER A 88 9.44 12.65 4.93
CA SER A 88 10.82 12.70 5.42
C SER A 88 11.84 12.57 4.29
N ALA A 89 11.46 11.92 3.19
CA ALA A 89 12.30 11.79 2.00
C ALA A 89 12.19 12.96 1.01
N GLY A 90 11.41 14.00 1.33
CA GLY A 90 11.36 15.26 0.60
C GLY A 90 10.10 15.53 -0.23
N PHE A 91 9.01 14.77 -0.01
CA PHE A 91 7.74 14.95 -0.72
C PHE A 91 6.70 15.65 0.15
N VAL A 92 5.87 16.52 -0.43
CA VAL A 92 4.56 16.79 0.19
C VAL A 92 3.66 15.61 -0.17
N VAL A 93 3.05 14.97 0.82
CA VAL A 93 2.25 13.76 0.60
C VAL A 93 0.80 14.03 0.94
N ILE A 94 -0.09 13.68 0.00
CA ILE A 94 -1.54 13.66 0.18
C ILE A 94 -2.03 12.22 0.06
N MET A 95 -2.73 11.74 1.08
CA MET A 95 -3.25 10.38 1.16
C MET A 95 -4.77 10.43 1.40
N PRO A 96 -5.59 10.44 0.33
CA PRO A 96 -7.03 10.64 0.45
C PRO A 96 -7.78 9.40 0.91
N ASP A 97 -8.89 9.61 1.61
CA ASP A 97 -9.88 8.59 1.88
C ASP A 97 -10.61 8.20 0.57
N GLN A 98 -10.14 7.12 -0.03
CA GLN A 98 -10.71 6.55 -1.25
C GLN A 98 -11.99 5.73 -0.97
N PHE A 99 -12.29 5.41 0.28
CA PHE A 99 -13.38 4.50 0.67
C PHE A 99 -14.55 5.22 1.37
N ALA A 100 -14.47 6.54 1.57
CA ALA A 100 -15.50 7.35 2.22
C ALA A 100 -15.89 6.85 3.62
N LYS A 101 -14.87 6.57 4.44
CA LYS A 101 -15.00 6.05 5.81
C LYS A 101 -15.58 4.64 5.91
N GLU A 102 -15.71 3.96 4.78
CA GLU A 102 -15.98 2.52 4.74
C GLU A 102 -14.65 1.78 4.61
N ASP A 103 -13.80 1.79 5.64
CA ASP A 103 -12.58 0.96 5.64
C ASP A 103 -12.94 -0.54 5.72
N THR A 104 -12.00 -1.44 5.39
CA THR A 104 -12.29 -2.88 5.46
C THR A 104 -12.76 -3.29 6.86
N PRO A 105 -13.81 -4.11 6.99
CA PRO A 105 -14.27 -4.57 8.30
C PRO A 105 -13.14 -5.26 9.07
N THR A 106 -12.78 -4.74 10.24
CA THR A 106 -11.84 -5.41 11.14
C THR A 106 -12.49 -6.67 11.70
N ALA A 107 -11.72 -7.75 11.85
CA ALA A 107 -12.22 -8.95 12.52
C ALA A 107 -12.71 -8.60 13.95
N PRO A 108 -13.82 -9.20 14.44
CA PRO A 108 -14.23 -9.03 15.82
C PRO A 108 -13.09 -9.44 16.76
N SER A 109 -12.93 -8.69 17.86
CA SER A 109 -11.86 -8.93 18.83
C SER A 109 -11.87 -10.39 19.31
N LEU A 110 -10.67 -10.90 19.61
CA LEU A 110 -10.35 -12.28 20.02
C LEU A 110 -11.22 -12.84 21.17
N LEU A 111 -11.99 -11.99 21.85
CA LEU A 111 -12.91 -12.36 22.93
C LEU A 111 -14.26 -12.94 22.48
N GLU A 112 -14.63 -12.88 21.18
CA GLU A 112 -15.93 -13.41 20.69
C GLU A 112 -15.80 -14.65 19.78
N SER A 113 -14.62 -15.29 19.73
CA SER A 113 -14.26 -16.27 18.70
C SER A 113 -14.57 -17.73 19.07
N ILE A 114 -15.84 -18.17 19.02
CA ILE A 114 -16.15 -19.61 19.00
C ILE A 114 -16.34 -20.07 17.54
N LYS A 115 -15.34 -20.83 17.05
CA LYS A 115 -15.12 -21.42 15.70
C LYS A 115 -14.42 -20.51 14.67
N LEU A 116 -13.08 -20.57 14.69
CA LEU A 116 -12.15 -19.91 13.77
C LEU A 116 -12.54 -20.04 12.28
N LYS A 117 -12.88 -21.25 11.80
CA LYS A 117 -13.27 -21.48 10.39
C LYS A 117 -14.55 -20.75 9.95
N ALA A 118 -15.51 -20.57 10.86
CA ALA A 118 -16.73 -19.82 10.55
C ALA A 118 -16.46 -18.31 10.53
N VAL A 119 -15.53 -17.86 11.38
CA VAL A 119 -15.05 -16.46 11.42
C VAL A 119 -14.26 -16.12 10.15
N GLU A 120 -13.36 -16.98 9.71
CA GLU A 120 -12.57 -16.79 8.47
C GLU A 120 -13.45 -16.72 7.22
N ALA A 121 -14.44 -17.63 7.09
CA ALA A 121 -15.37 -17.62 5.97
C ALA A 121 -16.27 -16.37 5.97
N ALA A 122 -16.75 -15.94 7.14
CA ALA A 122 -17.53 -14.71 7.26
C ALA A 122 -16.67 -13.45 6.99
N LYS A 123 -15.43 -13.42 7.47
CA LYS A 123 -14.46 -12.33 7.24
C LYS A 123 -14.16 -12.20 5.74
N SER A 124 -13.85 -13.31 5.07
CA SER A 124 -13.60 -13.34 3.62
C SER A 124 -14.82 -12.85 2.84
N PHE A 125 -16.03 -13.29 3.19
CA PHE A 125 -17.26 -12.83 2.56
C PHE A 125 -17.53 -11.33 2.76
N LEU A 126 -17.26 -10.79 3.95
CA LEU A 126 -17.41 -9.36 4.23
C LEU A 126 -16.39 -8.51 3.46
N ILE A 127 -15.15 -9.00 3.34
CA ILE A 127 -14.11 -8.39 2.53
C ILE A 127 -14.48 -8.42 1.05
N ASP A 128 -14.98 -9.55 0.53
CA ASP A 128 -15.43 -9.67 -0.85
C ASP A 128 -16.59 -8.71 -1.15
N MET A 129 -17.56 -8.63 -0.24
CA MET A 129 -18.69 -7.72 -0.37
C MET A 129 -18.25 -6.25 -0.29
N TRP A 130 -17.25 -5.95 0.52
CA TRP A 130 -16.62 -4.62 0.59
C TRP A 130 -15.87 -4.30 -0.71
N LEU A 131 -15.03 -5.21 -1.21
CA LEU A 131 -14.31 -5.06 -2.48
C LEU A 131 -15.27 -4.81 -3.64
N ALA A 132 -16.39 -5.54 -3.68
CA ALA A 132 -17.43 -5.36 -4.69
C ALA A 132 -18.10 -3.98 -4.63
N ARG A 133 -18.08 -3.29 -3.48
CA ARG A 133 -18.64 -1.96 -3.31
C ARG A 133 -17.67 -0.85 -3.72
N GLN A 134 -16.37 -1.10 -3.67
CA GLN A 134 -15.33 -0.14 -4.05
C GLN A 134 -15.05 -0.22 -5.55
N THR A 135 -15.95 0.33 -6.37
CA THR A 135 -15.81 0.32 -7.83
C THR A 135 -15.06 1.56 -8.32
N PRO A 136 -14.40 1.51 -9.51
CA PRO A 136 -13.76 2.68 -10.11
C PRO A 136 -14.71 3.88 -10.24
N GLU A 137 -16.00 3.64 -10.52
CA GLU A 137 -17.03 4.68 -10.65
C GLU A 137 -17.27 5.43 -9.34
N LYS A 138 -16.98 4.81 -8.19
CA LYS A 138 -17.04 5.47 -6.88
C LYS A 138 -15.71 6.10 -6.50
N VAL A 139 -14.60 5.42 -6.72
CA VAL A 139 -13.28 5.87 -6.24
C VAL A 139 -12.74 7.01 -7.10
N LEU A 140 -12.79 6.88 -8.43
CA LEU A 140 -12.19 7.86 -9.34
C LEU A 140 -12.77 9.28 -9.23
N PRO A 141 -14.10 9.50 -9.05
CA PRO A 141 -14.62 10.84 -8.79
C PRO A 141 -14.04 11.49 -7.53
N ARG A 142 -13.80 10.72 -6.46
CA ARG A 142 -13.21 11.24 -5.22
C ARG A 142 -11.76 11.64 -5.44
N LEU A 143 -10.99 10.78 -6.08
CA LEU A 143 -9.59 11.07 -6.41
C LEU A 143 -9.49 12.29 -7.34
N ARG A 144 -10.39 12.45 -8.31
CA ARG A 144 -10.43 13.64 -9.18
C ARG A 144 -10.67 14.92 -8.39
N LYS A 145 -11.64 14.94 -7.48
CA LYS A 145 -11.88 16.10 -6.59
C LYS A 145 -10.65 16.47 -5.76
N VAL A 146 -9.99 15.46 -5.18
CA VAL A 146 -8.77 15.65 -4.40
C VAL A 146 -7.66 16.22 -5.27
N LEU A 147 -7.46 15.67 -6.47
CA LEU A 147 -6.43 16.14 -7.40
C LEU A 147 -6.71 17.56 -7.91
N GLU A 148 -7.97 17.91 -8.17
CA GLU A 148 -8.37 19.27 -8.53
C GLU A 148 -8.05 20.25 -7.40
N ALA A 149 -8.45 19.92 -6.16
CA ALA A 149 -8.15 20.73 -4.98
C ALA A 149 -6.66 20.81 -4.65
N ALA A 150 -5.91 19.71 -4.86
CA ALA A 150 -4.48 19.70 -4.62
C ALA A 150 -3.71 20.54 -5.63
N ARG A 151 -4.19 20.63 -6.89
CA ARG A 151 -3.57 21.47 -7.93
C ARG A 151 -3.61 22.95 -7.59
N GLU A 152 -4.67 23.40 -6.92
CA GLU A 152 -4.80 24.79 -6.47
C GLU A 152 -4.05 25.03 -5.15
N GLU A 153 -4.21 24.15 -4.15
CA GLU A 153 -3.58 24.34 -2.83
C GLU A 153 -2.05 24.14 -2.83
N TYR A 154 -1.54 23.24 -3.68
CA TYR A 154 -0.12 22.88 -3.78
C TYR A 154 0.48 23.24 -5.15
N ALA A 155 0.05 24.37 -5.73
CA ALA A 155 0.51 24.84 -7.03
C ALA A 155 2.05 25.02 -7.11
N ASP A 156 2.68 25.37 -5.99
CA ASP A 156 4.14 25.47 -5.86
C ASP A 156 4.84 24.10 -5.99
N CYS A 157 4.26 23.06 -5.40
CA CYS A 157 4.74 21.70 -5.51
C CYS A 157 4.65 21.21 -6.97
N LEU A 158 3.58 21.58 -7.67
CA LEU A 158 3.42 21.28 -9.09
C LEU A 158 4.40 22.06 -9.96
N ALA A 159 4.67 23.33 -9.65
CA ALA A 159 5.69 24.09 -10.36
C ALA A 159 7.07 23.42 -10.25
N ARG A 160 7.38 22.80 -9.10
CA ARG A 160 8.63 22.07 -8.87
C ARG A 160 8.77 20.79 -9.72
N SER A 161 7.65 20.16 -10.08
CA SER A 161 7.57 18.89 -10.82
C SER A 161 7.11 19.04 -12.27
N GLY A 162 7.16 20.26 -12.84
CA GLY A 162 6.71 20.50 -14.22
C GLY A 162 5.21 20.26 -14.44
N GLY A 163 4.40 20.41 -13.39
CA GLY A 163 2.95 20.20 -13.39
C GLY A 163 2.50 18.77 -13.03
N ALA A 164 3.45 17.87 -12.77
CA ALA A 164 3.19 16.48 -12.45
C ALA A 164 2.82 16.28 -10.97
N ILE A 165 1.94 15.31 -10.70
CA ILE A 165 1.69 14.77 -9.37
C ILE A 165 2.19 13.34 -9.41
N TYR A 166 3.12 13.01 -8.52
CA TYR A 166 3.63 11.65 -8.40
C TYR A 166 2.57 10.78 -7.72
N ALA A 167 2.60 9.47 -7.97
CA ALA A 167 1.67 8.54 -7.33
C ALA A 167 2.39 7.30 -6.84
N ALA A 168 2.02 6.85 -5.64
CA ALA A 168 2.34 5.53 -5.11
C ALA A 168 1.04 4.89 -4.61
N GLY A 169 0.87 3.59 -4.79
CA GLY A 169 -0.31 2.87 -4.35
C GLY A 169 0.04 1.48 -3.85
N TYR A 170 -0.78 0.94 -2.94
CA TYR A 170 -0.61 -0.41 -2.40
C TYR A 170 -1.91 -1.21 -2.52
N CYS A 171 -1.80 -2.49 -2.90
CA CYS A 171 -2.93 -3.41 -3.08
C CYS A 171 -4.06 -2.81 -3.96
N PHE A 172 -5.13 -2.33 -3.34
CA PHE A 172 -6.32 -1.81 -4.03
C PHE A 172 -6.00 -0.51 -4.77
N GLY A 173 -5.25 0.39 -4.13
CA GLY A 173 -4.75 1.61 -4.76
C GLY A 173 -3.74 1.36 -5.91
N ALA A 174 -3.21 0.14 -5.99
CA ALA A 174 -2.29 -0.30 -7.04
C ALA A 174 -2.93 -1.20 -8.10
N LYS A 175 -4.24 -1.50 -8.02
CA LYS A 175 -4.96 -2.24 -9.07
C LYS A 175 -5.02 -1.38 -10.34
N ALA A 176 -3.91 -1.39 -11.07
CA ALA A 176 -3.73 -0.69 -12.31
C ALA A 176 -4.36 -1.52 -13.43
N ASP A 177 -5.23 -0.90 -14.22
CA ASP A 177 -5.36 -1.31 -15.61
C ASP A 177 -4.01 -1.01 -16.27
N VAL A 178 -3.15 -2.03 -16.40
CA VAL A 178 -1.80 -1.86 -16.95
C VAL A 178 -1.85 -1.26 -18.37
N LYS A 179 -2.96 -1.46 -19.10
CA LYS A 179 -3.18 -0.87 -20.43
C LYS A 179 -3.47 0.64 -20.38
N GLY A 180 -3.93 1.14 -19.24
CA GLY A 180 -4.24 2.55 -19.01
C GLY A 180 -3.04 3.37 -18.54
N ILE A 181 -1.88 2.75 -18.28
CA ILE A 181 -0.68 3.43 -17.82
C ILE A 181 -0.14 4.30 -18.95
N LYS A 182 0.08 5.59 -18.65
CA LYS A 182 0.63 6.59 -19.58
C LYS A 182 1.82 7.35 -19.00
N ALA A 183 2.20 7.06 -17.76
CA ALA A 183 3.27 7.71 -17.02
C ALA A 183 4.29 6.65 -16.56
N PRO A 184 5.55 7.06 -16.30
CA PRO A 184 6.56 6.14 -15.76
C PRO A 184 6.07 5.40 -14.52
N VAL A 185 6.28 4.08 -14.46
CA VAL A 185 5.73 3.24 -13.40
C VAL A 185 6.77 2.28 -12.81
N SER A 186 6.84 2.21 -11.48
CA SER A 186 7.52 1.13 -10.76
C SER A 186 6.47 0.24 -10.10
N ILE A 187 6.62 -1.07 -10.24
CA ILE A 187 5.72 -2.08 -9.67
C ILE A 187 6.53 -2.99 -8.74
N VAL A 188 6.04 -3.10 -7.50
CA VAL A 188 6.44 -4.10 -6.51
C VAL A 188 5.39 -5.20 -6.54
N ALA A 189 5.77 -6.39 -7.01
CA ALA A 189 4.90 -7.56 -7.08
C ALA A 189 5.37 -8.65 -6.11
N VAL A 190 4.44 -9.45 -5.62
CA VAL A 190 4.72 -10.61 -4.74
C VAL A 190 4.70 -11.88 -5.58
N GLU A 191 5.64 -12.79 -5.33
CA GLU A 191 5.68 -14.10 -5.98
C GLU A 191 4.48 -14.96 -5.54
N ASN A 192 3.81 -15.62 -6.48
CA ASN A 192 2.64 -16.47 -6.21
C ASN A 192 1.49 -15.75 -5.48
N ASP A 193 1.30 -14.44 -5.72
CA ASP A 193 0.24 -13.66 -5.09
C ASP A 193 -1.16 -14.12 -5.57
N PRO A 194 -2.02 -14.68 -4.69
CA PRO A 194 -3.34 -15.13 -5.10
C PRO A 194 -4.24 -13.99 -5.58
N LEU A 195 -3.97 -12.74 -5.18
CA LEU A 195 -4.72 -11.55 -5.58
C LEU A 195 -4.17 -10.89 -6.84
N PHE A 196 -2.94 -11.25 -7.25
CA PHE A 196 -2.31 -10.76 -8.46
C PHE A 196 -1.54 -11.88 -9.17
N PRO A 197 -2.26 -12.83 -9.81
CA PRO A 197 -1.64 -14.01 -10.41
C PRO A 197 -0.60 -13.66 -11.48
N ASP A 198 0.40 -14.52 -11.63
CA ASP A 198 1.51 -14.33 -12.58
C ASP A 198 1.05 -14.06 -14.01
N GLU A 199 -0.07 -14.64 -14.45
CA GLU A 199 -0.64 -14.36 -15.77
C GLU A 199 -0.96 -12.87 -15.97
N ILE A 200 -1.52 -12.22 -14.96
CA ILE A 200 -1.85 -10.78 -15.00
C ILE A 200 -0.58 -9.95 -14.99
N LEU A 201 0.41 -10.33 -14.17
CA LEU A 201 1.71 -9.69 -14.14
C LEU A 201 2.41 -9.77 -15.50
N GLU A 202 2.39 -10.94 -16.13
CA GLU A 202 3.00 -11.19 -17.44
C GLU A 202 2.31 -10.42 -18.57
N ILE A 203 0.98 -10.34 -18.55
CA ILE A 203 0.22 -9.47 -19.47
C ILE A 203 0.67 -8.01 -19.29
N GLY A 204 0.81 -7.57 -18.05
CA GLY A 204 1.25 -6.22 -17.73
C GLY A 204 2.69 -5.94 -18.21
N ARG A 205 3.62 -6.84 -17.92
CA ARG A 205 5.03 -6.76 -18.38
C ARG A 205 5.12 -6.68 -19.89
N LYS A 206 4.38 -7.53 -20.62
CA LYS A 206 4.34 -7.50 -22.09
C LYS A 206 3.81 -6.18 -22.63
N HIS A 207 2.76 -5.63 -22.02
CA HIS A 207 2.21 -4.35 -22.42
C HIS A 207 3.21 -3.19 -22.19
N LEU A 208 3.83 -3.15 -21.01
CA LEU A 208 4.83 -2.12 -20.68
C LEU A 208 6.07 -2.23 -21.56
N ALA A 209 6.57 -3.44 -21.82
CA ALA A 209 7.71 -3.68 -22.70
C ALA A 209 7.44 -3.27 -24.16
N ALA A 210 6.19 -3.37 -24.61
CA ALA A 210 5.77 -2.91 -25.94
C ALA A 210 5.49 -1.39 -25.99
N SER A 211 5.54 -0.69 -24.85
CA SER A 211 5.30 0.74 -24.75
C SER A 211 6.62 1.54 -24.74
N ALA A 212 6.53 2.85 -25.00
CA ALA A 212 7.66 3.78 -24.81
C ALA A 212 7.75 4.31 -23.36
N ILE A 213 6.99 3.73 -22.43
CA ILE A 213 6.87 4.21 -21.05
C ILE A 213 8.03 3.63 -20.24
N SER A 214 8.77 4.49 -19.54
CA SER A 214 9.78 4.06 -18.56
C SER A 214 9.11 3.20 -17.49
N HIS A 215 9.61 2.00 -17.24
CA HIS A 215 9.00 1.12 -16.26
C HIS A 215 10.02 0.24 -15.53
N GLU A 216 9.70 -0.11 -14.28
CA GLU A 216 10.40 -1.10 -13.48
C GLU A 216 9.37 -2.04 -12.86
N VAL A 217 9.63 -3.35 -12.89
CA VAL A 217 8.76 -4.35 -12.27
C VAL A 217 9.63 -5.40 -11.58
N LYS A 218 9.61 -5.42 -10.24
CA LYS A 218 10.34 -6.38 -9.41
C LYS A 218 9.37 -7.32 -8.70
N VAL A 219 9.70 -8.62 -8.71
CA VAL A 219 8.95 -9.66 -7.98
C VAL A 219 9.74 -10.02 -6.73
N TYR A 220 9.07 -10.02 -5.59
CA TYR A 220 9.65 -10.31 -4.29
C TYR A 220 9.20 -11.71 -3.85
N PRO A 221 10.14 -12.67 -3.71
CA PRO A 221 9.83 -14.03 -3.26
C PRO A 221 9.79 -14.13 -1.74
N GLY A 222 8.98 -15.06 -1.23
CA GLY A 222 8.91 -15.39 0.19
C GLY A 222 8.39 -14.25 1.07
N VAL A 223 7.53 -13.40 0.53
CA VAL A 223 6.86 -12.32 1.29
C VAL A 223 5.34 -12.41 1.11
N PRO A 224 4.56 -12.00 2.11
CA PRO A 224 3.11 -12.03 2.01
C PRO A 224 2.58 -10.86 1.17
N HIS A 225 1.34 -11.01 0.69
CA HIS A 225 0.60 -9.89 0.13
C HIS A 225 0.58 -8.70 1.10
N GLY A 226 0.82 -7.48 0.61
CA GLY A 226 0.83 -6.26 1.42
C GLY A 226 2.11 -6.01 2.23
N PHE A 227 3.17 -6.81 2.05
CA PHE A 227 4.45 -6.66 2.77
C PHE A 227 5.09 -5.28 2.65
N ALA A 228 4.86 -4.59 1.54
CA ALA A 228 5.48 -3.31 1.22
C ALA A 228 4.87 -2.11 1.96
N VAL A 229 3.71 -2.27 2.62
CA VAL A 229 3.21 -1.27 3.56
C VAL A 229 3.97 -1.43 4.88
N LEU A 230 4.37 -0.33 5.51
CA LEU A 230 5.08 -0.37 6.79
C LEU A 230 4.37 -1.26 7.83
N GLY A 231 5.14 -2.02 8.59
CA GLY A 231 4.63 -2.79 9.72
C GLY A 231 5.66 -3.79 10.22
N ASP A 232 5.52 -4.18 11.48
CA ASP A 232 6.41 -5.15 12.10
C ASP A 232 6.12 -6.57 11.58
N TYR A 233 7.20 -7.31 11.37
CA TYR A 233 7.21 -8.69 10.91
C TYR A 233 8.15 -9.48 11.80
N ALA A 234 7.72 -10.67 12.25
CA ALA A 234 8.59 -11.55 13.03
C ALA A 234 9.75 -12.12 12.18
N ASP A 235 9.54 -12.26 10.87
CA ASP A 235 10.54 -12.77 9.94
C ASP A 235 11.46 -11.63 9.45
N PRO A 236 12.78 -11.68 9.76
CA PRO A 236 13.76 -10.70 9.30
C PRO A 236 13.85 -10.59 7.77
N HIS A 237 13.57 -11.67 7.02
CA HIS A 237 13.54 -11.62 5.56
C HIS A 237 12.45 -10.67 5.08
N ILE A 238 11.25 -10.74 5.66
CA ILE A 238 10.15 -9.85 5.26
C ILE A 238 10.46 -8.39 5.61
N GLN A 239 11.08 -8.14 6.77
CA GLN A 239 11.56 -6.80 7.14
C GLN A 239 12.55 -6.24 6.11
N GLU A 240 13.55 -7.04 5.71
CA GLU A 240 14.53 -6.65 4.69
C GLU A 240 13.87 -6.39 3.32
N GLN A 241 12.95 -7.25 2.89
CA GLN A 241 12.24 -7.05 1.63
C GLN A 241 11.33 -5.82 1.67
N GLN A 242 10.67 -5.54 2.79
CA GLN A 242 9.85 -4.32 2.96
C GLN A 242 10.71 -3.06 2.79
N GLU A 243 11.91 -3.03 3.38
CA GLU A 243 12.85 -1.92 3.21
C GLU A 243 13.28 -1.76 1.74
N LYS A 244 13.68 -2.86 1.09
CA LYS A 244 14.04 -2.86 -0.34
C LYS A 244 12.90 -2.40 -1.25
N ALA A 245 11.66 -2.81 -0.96
CA ALA A 245 10.49 -2.37 -1.71
C ALA A 245 10.27 -0.86 -1.56
N PHE A 246 10.43 -0.32 -0.35
CA PHE A 246 10.37 1.12 -0.12
C PHE A 246 11.50 1.87 -0.86
N GLU A 247 12.74 1.36 -0.81
CA GLU A 247 13.87 1.95 -1.52
C GLU A 247 13.68 1.94 -3.04
N GLN A 248 13.14 0.85 -3.60
CA GLN A 248 12.77 0.78 -5.01
C GLN A 248 11.79 1.90 -5.38
N MET A 249 10.68 2.01 -4.64
CA MET A 249 9.66 3.03 -4.91
C MET A 249 10.22 4.44 -4.75
N LEU A 250 10.97 4.70 -3.67
CA LEU A 250 11.57 6.00 -3.42
C LEU A 250 12.62 6.38 -4.48
N GLY A 251 13.46 5.43 -4.87
CA GLY A 251 14.44 5.60 -5.94
C GLY A 251 13.78 5.97 -7.26
N TRP A 252 12.72 5.26 -7.63
CA TRP A 252 11.93 5.54 -8.84
C TRP A 252 11.30 6.94 -8.83
N LEU A 253 10.70 7.32 -7.69
CA LEU A 253 10.07 8.64 -7.52
C LEU A 253 11.10 9.78 -7.60
N LYS A 254 12.33 9.56 -7.12
CA LYS A 254 13.40 10.58 -7.16
C LYS A 254 14.09 10.68 -8.52
N SER A 255 14.02 9.63 -9.35
CA SER A 255 14.69 9.61 -10.66
C SER A 255 13.85 10.16 -11.81
N HIS A 256 12.57 10.45 -11.57
CA HIS A 256 11.61 10.98 -12.56
C HIS A 256 11.07 12.33 -12.12
#